data_AF-A0A961UDH2-F1
#
_entry.id   AF-A0A961UDH2-F1
#
_cell.length_a   1.000
_cell.length_b   1.000
_cell.length_c   1.000
_cell.angle_alpha   90.00
_cell.angle_beta   90.00
_cell.angle_gamma   90.00
#
_symmetry.space_group_name_H-M   'P 1'
#
loop_
_entity.id
_entity.type
_entity.pdbx_description
1 polymer ?
#
loop_
_entity_poly.entity_id
_entity_poly.type
_entity_poly.pdbx_seq_one_letter_code
_entity_poly.pdbx_strand_id
1 'polypeptide(L)' 'MFESLSSRLSGILDGLTRRGALSEADVAAALREVRRALLEADVALDVVREFTDKVRERAVGAAVVKSVTPGQM' A
#
# COMPACT_ATOMS: atom_id res chain seq x y z
N MET A 1 -15.71 -15.62 -2.69
CA MET A 1 -14.33 -15.68 -2.17
C MET A 1 -13.50 -14.49 -2.63
N PHE A 2 -13.44 -14.17 -3.93
CA PHE A 2 -12.74 -12.98 -4.43
C PHE A 2 -13.38 -11.63 -4.05
N GLU A 3 -14.71 -11.60 -3.83
CA GLU A 3 -15.42 -10.37 -3.45
C GLU A 3 -15.06 -9.85 -2.06
N SER A 4 -14.81 -10.72 -1.07
CA SER A 4 -14.44 -10.28 0.28
C SER A 4 -13.06 -9.64 0.32
N LEU A 5 -12.14 -10.15 -0.51
CA LEU A 5 -10.82 -9.57 -0.71
C LEU A 5 -10.92 -8.22 -1.44
N SER A 6 -11.72 -8.17 -2.51
CA SER A 6 -11.94 -6.94 -3.30
C SER A 6 -12.54 -5.82 -2.45
N SER A 7 -13.54 -6.14 -1.62
CA SER A 7 -14.18 -5.19 -0.71
C SER A 7 -13.20 -4.62 0.33
N ARG A 8 -12.36 -5.47 0.93
CA ARG A 8 -11.34 -5.04 1.91
C ARG A 8 -10.27 -4.16 1.29
N LEU A 9 -9.77 -4.52 0.11
CA LEU A 9 -8.78 -3.73 -0.63
C LEU A 9 -9.33 -2.35 -1.02
N SER A 10 -10.57 -2.30 -1.51
CA SER A 10 -11.23 -1.04 -1.84
C SER A 10 -11.40 -0.13 -0.62
N GLY A 11 -11.81 -0.67 0.54
CA GLY A 11 -11.93 0.11 1.77
C GLY A 11 -10.59 0.69 2.26
N ILE A 12 -9.50 -0.08 2.14
CA ILE A 12 -8.15 0.39 2.48
C ILE A 12 -7.73 1.50 1.52
N LEU A 13 -7.89 1.29 0.20
CA LEU A 13 -7.51 2.26 -0.82
C LEU A 13 -8.30 3.58 -0.71
N ASP A 14 -9.60 3.53 -0.42
CA ASP A 14 -10.42 4.73 -0.19
C ASP A 14 -9.91 5.56 1.00
N GLY A 15 -9.45 4.90 2.05
CA GLY A 15 -8.84 5.55 3.21
C GLY A 15 -7.52 6.27 2.86
N LEU A 16 -6.68 5.67 2.03
CA LEU A 16 -5.44 6.30 1.56
C LEU A 16 -5.72 7.47 0.61
N THR A 17 -6.70 7.34 -0.28
CA THR A 17 -6.95 8.31 -1.35
C THR A 17 -7.52 9.64 -0.81
N ARG A 18 -8.26 9.61 0.30
CA ARG A 18 -8.80 10.83 0.94
C ARG A 18 -7.74 11.71 1.64
N ARG A 19 -6.53 11.20 1.90
CA ARG A 19 -5.51 11.94 2.68
C ARG A 19 -4.64 12.91 1.87
N GLY A 20 -4.72 12.92 0.53
CA GLY A 20 -4.07 13.90 -0.35
C GLY A 20 -2.54 13.76 -0.47
N ALA A 21 -1.83 13.73 0.65
CA ALA A 21 -0.40 13.40 0.74
C ALA A 21 -0.22 12.23 1.71
N LEU A 22 0.40 11.16 1.24
CA LEU A 22 0.71 9.98 2.04
C LEU A 22 2.13 10.11 2.58
N SER A 23 2.29 10.04 3.89
CA SER A 23 3.61 9.92 4.50
C SER A 23 4.12 8.48 4.39
N GLU A 24 5.43 8.26 4.51
CA GLU A 24 5.99 6.89 4.58
C GLU A 24 5.37 6.08 5.73
N ALA A 25 5.03 6.74 6.84
CA ALA A 25 4.37 6.10 7.98
C ALA A 25 2.96 5.60 7.63
N ASP A 26 2.19 6.36 6.85
CA ASP A 26 0.86 5.95 6.37
C ASP A 26 0.95 4.77 5.41
N VAL A 27 1.91 4.79 4.48
CA VAL A 27 2.16 3.68 3.54
C VAL A 27 2.55 2.41 4.29
N ALA A 28 3.44 2.52 5.30
CA ALA A 28 3.82 1.38 6.12
C ALA A 28 2.65 0.82 6.94
N ALA A 29 1.76 1.67 7.45
CA ALA A 29 0.56 1.25 8.15
C ALA A 29 -0.41 0.50 7.23
N ALA A 30 -0.67 1.03 6.04
CA ALA A 30 -1.51 0.41 5.03
C ALA A 30 -0.97 -0.96 4.57
N LEU A 31 0.33 -1.06 4.29
CA LEU A 31 0.96 -2.32 3.88
C LEU A 31 0.84 -3.42 4.93
N ARG A 32 0.82 -3.07 6.22
CA ARG A 32 0.58 -4.04 7.31
C ARG A 32 -0.85 -4.58 7.29
N GLU A 33 -1.84 -3.77 6.96
CA GLU A 33 -3.22 -4.24 6.82
C GLU A 33 -3.40 -5.11 5.59
N VAL A 34 -2.82 -4.70 4.46
CA VAL A 34 -2.82 -5.49 3.21
C VAL A 34 -2.17 -6.86 3.45
N ARG A 35 -1.02 -6.90 4.14
CA ARG A 35 -0.35 -8.17 4.48
C ARG A 35 -1.25 -9.11 5.29
N ARG A 36 -1.96 -8.59 6.29
CA ARG A 36 -2.92 -9.39 7.09
C ARG A 36 -4.06 -9.90 6.23
N ALA A 37 -4.66 -9.05 5.41
CA ALA A 37 -5.76 -9.43 4.52
C ALA A 37 -5.37 -10.52 3.52
N LEU A 38 -4.13 -10.49 3.01
CA LEU A 38 -3.62 -11.52 2.10
C LEU A 38 -3.38 -12.85 2.82
N LEU A 39 -2.83 -12.84 4.03
CA LEU A 39 -2.62 -14.06 4.82
C LEU A 39 -3.95 -14.69 5.26
N GLU A 40 -4.95 -13.88 5.63
CA GLU A 40 -6.30 -14.34 5.96
C GLU A 40 -7.05 -14.94 4.75
N ALA A 41 -6.61 -14.63 3.53
CA ALA A 41 -7.16 -15.16 2.30
C ALA A 41 -6.41 -16.42 1.79
N ASP A 42 -5.63 -17.07 2.65
CA ASP A 42 -4.80 -18.24 2.34
C ASP A 42 -3.79 -18.02 1.20
N VAL A 43 -3.29 -16.79 1.05
CA VAL A 43 -2.22 -16.50 0.09
C VAL A 43 -0.87 -16.97 0.64
N ALA A 44 -0.09 -17.67 -0.19
CA ALA A 44 1.23 -18.16 0.16
C ALA A 44 2.16 -17.03 0.65
N LEU A 45 2.91 -17.28 1.73
CA LEU A 45 3.77 -16.30 2.37
C LEU A 45 4.78 -15.67 1.40
N ASP A 46 5.32 -16.45 0.47
CA ASP A 46 6.29 -15.98 -0.52
C ASP A 46 5.67 -14.95 -1.47
N VAL A 47 4.43 -15.20 -1.91
CA VAL A 47 3.65 -14.29 -2.76
C VAL A 47 3.33 -13.01 -1.99
N VAL A 48 2.90 -13.13 -0.72
CA VAL A 48 2.59 -11.96 0.12
C VAL A 48 3.83 -11.08 0.28
N ARG A 49 4.99 -11.67 0.57
CA ARG A 49 6.25 -10.93 0.73
C ARG A 49 6.60 -10.18 -0.55
N GLU A 50 6.69 -10.88 -1.67
CA GLU A 50 7.06 -10.29 -2.96
C GLU A 50 6.08 -9.17 -3.38
N PHE A 51 4.79 -9.39 -3.14
CA PHE A 51 3.76 -8.37 -3.40
C PHE A 51 3.97 -7.12 -2.53
N THR A 52 4.08 -7.29 -1.20
CA THR A 52 4.28 -6.14 -0.30
C THR A 52 5.58 -5.39 -0.54
N ASP A 53 6.66 -6.08 -0.92
CA ASP A 53 7.95 -5.45 -1.24
C ASP A 53 7.85 -4.61 -2.53
N LYS A 54 7.25 -5.16 -3.60
CA LYS A 54 7.02 -4.41 -4.85
C LYS A 54 6.12 -3.19 -4.65
N VAL A 55 5.08 -3.32 -3.84
CA VAL A 55 4.18 -2.20 -3.54
C VAL A 55 4.88 -1.14 -2.69
N ARG A 56 5.72 -1.52 -1.71
CA ARG A 56 6.53 -0.59 -0.92
C ARG A 56 7.46 0.24 -1.79
N GLU A 57 8.23 -0.40 -2.67
CA GLU A 57 9.17 0.31 -3.55
C GLU A 57 8.47 1.32 -4.45
N ARG A 58 7.33 0.94 -5.04
CA ARG A 58 6.54 1.84 -5.89
C ARG A 58 5.90 2.98 -5.11
N ALA A 59 5.38 2.70 -3.90
CA ALA A 59 4.71 3.70 -3.08
C ALA A 59 5.70 4.72 -2.51
N VAL A 60 6.84 4.28 -1.99
CA VAL A 60 7.90 5.16 -1.48
C VAL A 60 8.56 5.92 -2.64
N GLY A 61 8.89 5.24 -3.74
CA GLY A 61 9.47 5.89 -4.93
C GLY A 61 8.54 6.96 -5.53
N ALA A 62 7.23 6.69 -5.62
CA ALA A 62 6.26 7.67 -6.08
C ALA A 62 6.04 8.83 -5.08
N ALA A 63 6.12 8.55 -3.77
CA ALA A 63 6.05 9.58 -2.74
C ALA A 63 7.26 10.53 -2.80
N VAL A 64 8.47 9.99 -2.95
CA VAL A 64 9.70 10.76 -3.12
C VAL A 64 9.60 11.65 -4.36
N VAL A 65 9.24 11.09 -5.52
CA VAL A 65 9.12 11.85 -6.78
C VAL A 65 8.06 12.96 -6.71
N LYS A 66 6.94 12.74 -6.03
CA LYS A 66 5.93 13.79 -5.80
C LYS A 66 6.37 14.85 -4.78
N SER A 67 7.23 14.48 -3.82
CA SER A 67 7.73 15.38 -2.78
C SER A 67 8.86 16.29 -3.25
N VAL A 68 9.51 15.98 -4.38
CA VAL A 68 10.49 16.87 -5.00
C VAL A 68 9.73 18.03 -5.67
N THR A 69 9.34 19.01 -4.87
CA THR A 69 8.85 20.29 -5.37
C THR A 69 9.98 20.88 -6.25
N PRO A 70 9.71 21.38 -7.48
CA PRO A 70 10.74 21.85 -8.42
C PRO A 70 11.50 23.14 -8.03
N GLY A 71 11.78 23.35 -6.74
CA GLY A 71 12.42 24.56 -6.20
C GLY A 71 13.47 24.30 -5.12
N GLN A 72 13.99 23.07 -5.01
CA GLN A 72 15.11 22.74 -4.12
C GLN A 72 16.40 22.33 -4.89
N MET A 73 16.77 23.13 -5.90
CA MET A 73 18.15 23.26 -6.39
C MET A 73 18.40 24.73 -6.71
#